data_AF-A0A1Y6M9T2-F1
#
_entry.id   AF-A0A1Y6M9T2-F1
#
_cell.length_a   1.000
_cell.length_b   1.000
_cell.length_c   1.000
_cell.angle_alpha   90.00
_cell.angle_beta   90.00
_cell.angle_gamma   90.00
#
_symmetry.space_group_name_H-M   'P 1'
#
loop_
_entity.id
_entity.type
_entity.pdbx_description
1 polymer ?
#
loop_
_entity_poly.entity_id
_entity_poly.type
_entity_poly.pdbx_seq_one_letter_code
_entity_poly.pdbx_strand_id
1 'polypeptide(L)'
;MKKITLATLIGLVVTGCGGGGGDDSAAPQPPVETKPQAVQGTINAVNVGANTIEVNGHSYNVASVAYGTDTQFTINDLQQDMMVAVSTSSKVGAQVQLEPTMVGRVTNIDRAKSTFVVNGATLKFRLNQHIDVGDWVMVSSLPQATDAGLGYKVLSVVKFEHEGIVGQYEVEGRLSALDSNVKSFVLGAATNVDYSGAVIEDNTKLQNGQWVEVKGQMSGNTFNAAEVEVETYDDFDNDNEIEGVVTWVSRDKSQFELNARGRFMVTGVTRFEDGTKANLNVGVRIEVTALNGIAREIEFENDFDGDFGDSWHEFEYKGIASNVDSEGMFTIGLNQRKIYIDAYTEFDDGLNKDNIGGFRVEVEGVIINGKNVAREIEREDD
;
A
#
# COMPACT_ATOMS: atom_id res chain seq x y z
N MET A 1 -4.28 -8.27 -16.16
CA MET A 1 -3.53 -8.01 -17.42
C MET A 1 -2.04 -8.22 -17.18
N LYS A 2 -1.26 -8.72 -18.14
CA LYS A 2 0.20 -8.89 -17.96
C LYS A 2 0.83 -7.59 -17.45
N LYS A 3 1.26 -7.60 -16.17
CA LYS A 3 2.15 -6.57 -15.63
C LYS A 3 3.26 -6.34 -16.65
N ILE A 4 3.56 -5.09 -16.93
CA ILE A 4 4.82 -4.76 -17.58
C ILE A 4 5.89 -5.15 -16.58
N THR A 5 6.36 -6.39 -16.70
CA THR A 5 7.55 -6.88 -16.03
C THR A 5 8.63 -5.84 -16.30
N LEU A 6 9.09 -5.17 -15.25
CA LEU A 6 10.17 -4.21 -15.36
C LEU A 6 11.39 -4.98 -15.85
N ALA A 7 11.67 -4.87 -17.15
CA ALA A 7 12.59 -5.76 -17.82
C ALA A 7 13.99 -5.68 -17.18
N THR A 8 14.36 -6.78 -16.54
CA THR A 8 15.65 -7.01 -15.90
C THR A 8 16.76 -6.92 -16.94
N LEU A 9 17.69 -6.00 -16.76
CA LEU A 9 18.96 -6.01 -17.47
C LEU A 9 20.06 -6.34 -16.45
N ILE A 10 20.52 -7.58 -16.49
CA ILE A 10 21.76 -8.03 -15.85
C ILE A 10 22.92 -7.29 -16.52
N GLY A 11 23.24 -6.12 -15.99
CA GLY A 11 24.45 -5.37 -16.30
C GLY A 11 25.54 -5.74 -15.31
N LEU A 12 26.18 -6.90 -15.50
CA LEU A 12 27.45 -7.22 -14.85
C LEU A 12 28.51 -6.25 -15.39
N VAL A 13 28.63 -5.07 -14.76
CA VAL A 13 29.75 -4.17 -15.00
C VAL A 13 30.93 -4.70 -14.17
N VAL A 14 31.62 -5.69 -14.74
CA VAL A 14 32.99 -6.02 -14.31
C VAL A 14 33.90 -4.95 -14.91
N THR A 15 34.07 -3.82 -14.23
CA THR A 15 35.18 -2.90 -14.50
C THR A 15 36.44 -3.47 -13.86
N GLY A 16 37.04 -4.44 -14.55
CA GLY A 16 38.45 -4.74 -14.39
C GLY A 16 39.27 -3.83 -15.31
N CYS A 17 40.03 -2.89 -14.76
CA CYS A 17 41.41 -2.53 -15.13
C CYS A 17 41.82 -1.24 -14.41
N GLY A 18 42.92 -1.26 -13.64
CA GLY A 18 43.50 -0.03 -13.11
C GLY A 18 44.39 -0.24 -11.89
N GLY A 19 45.37 -1.15 -11.97
CA GLY A 19 46.42 -1.22 -10.96
C GLY A 19 47.40 -0.06 -11.13
N GLY A 20 47.68 0.70 -10.06
CA GLY A 20 48.78 1.65 -10.03
C GLY A 20 48.75 2.68 -8.89
N GLY A 21 49.41 2.35 -7.78
CA GLY A 21 50.27 3.28 -7.03
C GLY A 21 49.65 4.29 -6.04
N GLY A 22 49.77 3.96 -4.74
CA GLY A 22 50.16 4.87 -3.65
C GLY A 22 49.38 6.17 -3.40
N ASP A 23 48.59 6.20 -2.32
CA ASP A 23 48.88 6.94 -1.08
C ASP A 23 47.72 6.71 -0.09
N ASP A 24 48.03 6.29 1.13
CA ASP A 24 47.07 6.11 2.22
C ASP A 24 46.62 7.48 2.73
N SER A 25 45.52 8.03 2.19
CA SER A 25 44.69 9.08 2.81
C SER A 25 43.46 9.40 1.93
N ALA A 26 42.50 8.47 1.85
CA ALA A 26 41.16 8.81 1.38
C ALA A 26 40.20 8.72 2.57
N ALA A 27 39.67 9.87 3.00
CA ALA A 27 38.47 9.89 3.83
C ALA A 27 37.38 9.05 3.13
N PRO A 28 36.53 8.30 3.87
CA PRO A 28 35.42 7.59 3.25
C PRO A 28 34.64 8.58 2.38
N GLN A 29 34.55 8.33 1.08
CA GLN A 29 33.65 9.10 0.24
C GLN A 29 32.24 8.88 0.81
N PRO A 30 31.44 9.94 1.01
CA PRO A 30 30.04 9.75 1.36
C PRO A 30 29.41 8.80 0.34
N PRO A 31 28.49 7.92 0.75
CA PRO A 31 27.76 7.07 -0.18
C PRO A 31 27.26 7.94 -1.33
N VAL A 32 27.55 7.54 -2.57
CA VAL A 32 26.91 8.18 -3.72
C VAL A 32 25.45 7.83 -3.58
N GLU A 33 24.61 8.83 -3.32
CA GLU A 33 23.16 8.70 -3.30
C GLU A 33 22.72 8.24 -4.70
N THR A 34 22.55 6.93 -4.85
CA THR A 34 22.08 6.34 -6.10
C THR A 34 20.58 6.42 -6.09
N LYS A 35 20.06 7.32 -6.92
CA LYS A 35 18.63 7.46 -7.16
C LYS A 35 17.97 6.08 -7.41
N PRO A 36 16.85 5.76 -6.74
CA PRO A 36 16.17 4.48 -6.91
C PRO A 36 15.81 4.22 -8.37
N GLN A 37 15.84 2.94 -8.78
CA GLN A 37 15.46 2.55 -10.14
C GLN A 37 13.94 2.57 -10.34
N ALA A 38 13.20 2.32 -9.27
CA ALA A 38 11.76 2.43 -9.21
C ALA A 38 11.36 3.13 -7.90
N VAL A 39 10.35 3.99 -7.99
CA VAL A 39 9.76 4.67 -6.84
C VAL A 39 8.25 4.55 -6.93
N GLN A 40 7.59 4.28 -5.81
CA GLN A 40 6.14 4.40 -5.68
C GLN A 40 5.84 5.38 -4.56
N GLY A 41 5.15 6.46 -4.88
CA GLY A 41 4.86 7.50 -3.91
C GLY A 41 4.11 8.67 -4.51
N THR A 42 3.99 9.73 -3.72
CA THR A 42 3.28 10.93 -4.09
C THR A 42 4.19 11.95 -4.75
N ILE A 43 3.63 12.69 -5.70
CA ILE A 43 4.35 13.80 -6.32
C ILE A 43 4.50 14.93 -5.30
N ASN A 44 5.72 15.22 -4.88
CA ASN A 44 6.04 16.38 -4.02
C ASN A 44 5.95 17.69 -4.83
N ALA A 45 6.41 17.69 -6.09
CA ALA A 45 6.38 18.87 -6.96
C ALA A 45 6.31 18.54 -8.46
N VAL A 46 5.69 19.43 -9.23
CA VAL A 46 5.62 19.35 -10.70
C VAL A 46 6.21 20.62 -11.32
N ASN A 47 7.17 20.46 -12.22
CA ASN A 47 7.70 21.55 -13.04
C ASN A 47 7.53 21.23 -14.53
N VAL A 48 6.38 21.67 -15.07
CA VAL A 48 6.03 21.52 -16.48
C VAL A 48 7.08 22.13 -17.42
N GLY A 49 7.63 23.31 -17.07
CA GLY A 49 8.57 24.02 -17.92
C GLY A 49 9.94 23.34 -18.04
N ALA A 50 10.39 22.67 -16.97
CA ALA A 50 11.61 21.86 -16.96
C ALA A 50 11.36 20.40 -17.35
N ASN A 51 10.10 20.00 -17.51
CA ASN A 51 9.68 18.62 -17.74
C ASN A 51 10.15 17.65 -16.63
N THR A 52 10.06 18.11 -15.37
CA THR A 52 10.48 17.33 -14.19
C THR A 52 9.39 17.21 -13.15
N ILE A 53 9.39 16.10 -12.43
CA ILE A 53 8.64 15.91 -11.17
C ILE A 53 9.59 15.57 -10.03
N GLU A 54 9.14 15.81 -8.81
CA GLU A 54 9.79 15.34 -7.59
C GLU A 54 8.86 14.33 -6.93
N VAL A 55 9.39 13.15 -6.63
CA VAL A 55 8.71 12.04 -5.94
C VAL A 55 9.71 11.48 -4.95
N ASN A 56 9.33 11.36 -3.69
CA ASN A 56 10.17 10.93 -2.58
C ASN A 56 11.51 11.69 -2.51
N GLY A 57 11.43 13.03 -2.49
CA GLY A 57 12.61 13.92 -2.47
C GLY A 57 13.49 13.89 -3.73
N HIS A 58 13.15 13.07 -4.72
CA HIS A 58 13.99 12.79 -5.87
C HIS A 58 13.43 13.41 -7.17
N SER A 59 14.27 14.16 -7.91
CA SER A 59 13.84 14.87 -9.13
C SER A 59 14.02 14.07 -10.44
N TYR A 60 12.93 13.72 -11.12
CA TYR A 60 12.88 12.91 -12.35
C TYR A 60 12.56 13.73 -13.60
N ASN A 61 13.33 13.54 -14.68
CA ASN A 61 12.95 14.02 -16.02
C ASN A 61 11.88 13.11 -16.61
N VAL A 62 10.68 13.63 -16.88
CA VAL A 62 9.52 12.85 -17.33
C VAL A 62 9.62 12.54 -18.82
N ALA A 63 9.72 11.27 -19.20
CA ALA A 63 9.68 10.85 -20.60
C ALA A 63 8.25 10.57 -21.08
N SER A 64 7.41 9.99 -20.22
CA SER A 64 6.03 9.64 -20.52
C SER A 64 5.20 9.61 -19.25
N VAL A 65 3.89 9.86 -19.38
CA VAL A 65 2.91 9.68 -18.32
C VAL A 65 1.80 8.78 -18.84
N ALA A 66 1.39 7.78 -18.07
CA ALA A 66 0.30 6.88 -18.47
C ALA A 66 -0.59 6.49 -17.30
N TYR A 67 -1.74 5.90 -17.63
CA TYR A 67 -2.65 5.19 -16.72
C TYR A 67 -3.16 3.93 -17.42
N GLY A 68 -3.01 2.78 -16.76
CA GLY A 68 -3.08 1.48 -17.42
C GLY A 68 -2.08 1.36 -18.59
N THR A 69 -2.35 0.46 -19.53
CA THR A 69 -1.48 0.24 -20.71
C THR A 69 -1.79 1.19 -21.87
N ASP A 70 -3.03 1.67 -21.95
CA ASP A 70 -3.56 2.25 -23.19
C ASP A 70 -3.83 3.77 -23.08
N THR A 71 -3.86 4.32 -21.86
CA THR A 71 -4.19 5.74 -21.66
C THR A 71 -2.92 6.53 -21.41
N GLN A 72 -2.62 7.47 -22.29
CA GLN A 72 -1.44 8.34 -22.21
C GLN A 72 -1.83 9.73 -21.71
N PHE A 73 -1.00 10.28 -20.84
CA PHE A 73 -1.10 11.61 -20.27
C PHE A 73 0.19 12.40 -20.54
N THR A 74 0.19 13.64 -20.10
CA THR A 74 1.34 14.52 -20.15
C THR A 74 1.70 15.03 -18.76
N ILE A 75 2.87 15.64 -18.63
CA ILE A 75 3.26 16.30 -17.37
C ILE A 75 2.27 17.41 -16.95
N ASN A 76 1.49 17.98 -17.87
CA ASN A 76 0.48 19.00 -17.52
C ASN A 76 -0.69 18.42 -16.72
N ASP A 77 -0.89 17.11 -16.81
CA ASP A 77 -1.95 16.40 -16.12
C ASP A 77 -1.52 16.02 -14.69
N LEU A 78 -0.22 16.03 -14.40
CA LEU A 78 0.32 15.73 -13.09
C LEU A 78 0.11 16.88 -12.11
N GLN A 79 -0.29 16.54 -10.88
CA GLN A 79 -0.46 17.49 -9.78
C GLN A 79 0.22 16.94 -8.52
N GLN A 80 0.55 17.84 -7.60
CA GLN A 80 1.04 17.47 -6.27
C GLN A 80 0.07 16.48 -5.58
N ASP A 81 0.61 15.58 -4.77
CA ASP A 81 -0.12 14.56 -4.00
C ASP A 81 -0.83 13.48 -4.87
N MET A 82 -0.62 13.46 -6.18
CA MET A 82 -0.96 12.30 -7.01
C MET A 82 -0.02 11.14 -6.66
N MET A 83 -0.59 9.96 -6.46
CA MET A 83 0.15 8.71 -6.32
C MET A 83 0.62 8.23 -7.69
N VAL A 84 1.90 7.93 -7.80
CA VAL A 84 2.55 7.48 -9.03
C VAL A 84 3.56 6.38 -8.78
N ALA A 85 3.77 5.53 -9.78
CA ALA A 85 4.95 4.69 -9.90
C ALA A 85 5.89 5.29 -10.95
N VAL A 86 7.14 5.54 -10.58
CA VAL A 86 8.17 6.11 -11.44
C VAL A 86 9.24 5.05 -11.70
N SER A 87 9.53 4.78 -12.98
CA SER A 87 10.64 3.92 -13.38
C SER A 87 11.69 4.67 -14.18
N THR A 88 12.96 4.48 -13.83
CA THR A 88 14.12 5.03 -14.56
C THR A 88 14.89 3.99 -15.37
N SER A 89 14.31 2.80 -15.56
CA SER A 89 14.87 1.71 -16.38
C SER A 89 15.15 2.12 -17.84
N SER A 90 14.41 3.11 -18.33
CA SER A 90 14.58 3.69 -19.66
C SER A 90 15.74 4.70 -19.71
N LYS A 91 16.58 4.61 -20.75
CA LYS A 91 17.64 5.60 -21.02
C LYS A 91 17.13 6.96 -21.51
N VAL A 92 15.83 7.08 -21.81
CA VAL A 92 15.24 8.29 -22.41
C VAL A 92 14.57 9.21 -21.38
N GLY A 93 14.60 8.83 -20.10
CA GLY A 93 13.95 9.53 -18.99
C GLY A 93 13.00 8.62 -18.24
N ALA A 94 12.37 9.16 -17.20
CA ALA A 94 11.51 8.43 -16.29
C ALA A 94 10.14 8.18 -16.92
N GLN A 95 9.66 6.93 -16.80
CA GLN A 95 8.30 6.56 -17.12
C GLN A 95 7.47 6.76 -15.85
N VAL A 96 6.43 7.58 -15.94
CA VAL A 96 5.53 7.87 -14.82
C VAL A 96 4.21 7.16 -15.08
N GLN A 97 3.78 6.34 -14.14
CA GLN A 97 2.49 5.70 -14.16
C GLN A 97 1.63 6.28 -13.05
N LEU A 98 0.41 6.69 -13.40
CA LEU A 98 -0.60 7.10 -12.43
C LEU A 98 -1.14 5.86 -11.72
N GLU A 99 -1.10 5.88 -10.39
CA GLU A 99 -1.54 4.78 -9.50
C GLU A 99 -2.61 5.30 -8.53
N PRO A 100 -3.77 5.78 -9.01
CA PRO A 100 -4.81 6.31 -8.14
C PRO A 100 -5.50 5.18 -7.37
N THR A 101 -5.83 5.41 -6.09
CA THR A 101 -6.61 4.44 -5.32
C THR A 101 -8.04 4.28 -5.84
N MET A 102 -8.59 5.31 -6.49
CA MET A 102 -9.91 5.22 -7.13
C MET A 102 -9.97 6.02 -8.42
N VAL A 103 -10.62 5.45 -9.42
CA VAL A 103 -11.05 6.15 -10.63
C VAL A 103 -12.56 6.01 -10.74
N GLY A 104 -13.26 7.14 -10.83
CA GLY A 104 -14.72 7.08 -10.85
C GLY A 104 -15.41 8.42 -10.97
N ARG A 105 -16.73 8.36 -11.03
CA ARG A 105 -17.58 9.55 -11.11
C ARG A 105 -17.99 10.01 -9.72
N VAL A 106 -17.91 11.31 -9.47
CA VAL A 106 -18.45 11.93 -8.25
C VAL A 106 -19.98 11.83 -8.27
N THR A 107 -20.57 11.21 -7.26
CA THR A 107 -22.02 10.97 -7.19
C THR A 107 -22.73 11.82 -6.14
N ASN A 108 -21.98 12.33 -5.15
CA ASN A 108 -22.50 13.22 -4.12
C ASN A 108 -21.37 14.10 -3.57
N ILE A 109 -21.71 15.32 -3.15
CA ILE A 109 -20.79 16.25 -2.49
C ILE A 109 -21.53 16.96 -1.35
N ASP A 110 -20.97 16.87 -0.14
CA ASP A 110 -21.32 17.71 1.01
C ASP A 110 -20.12 18.61 1.33
N ARG A 111 -20.11 19.81 0.74
CA ARG A 111 -19.05 20.80 0.92
C ARG A 111 -18.92 21.29 2.37
N ALA A 112 -20.01 21.28 3.14
CA ALA A 112 -19.99 21.75 4.53
C ALA A 112 -19.26 20.78 5.45
N LYS A 113 -19.33 19.47 5.14
CA LYS A 113 -18.60 18.42 5.85
C LYS A 113 -17.26 18.06 5.21
N SER A 114 -16.93 18.69 4.07
CA SER A 114 -15.80 18.30 3.22
C SER A 114 -15.86 16.80 2.88
N THR A 115 -17.03 16.31 2.47
CA THR A 115 -17.18 14.92 2.03
C THR A 115 -17.74 14.82 0.63
N PHE A 116 -17.41 13.72 -0.05
CA PHE A 116 -17.88 13.40 -1.39
C PHE A 116 -17.93 11.88 -1.58
N VAL A 117 -18.59 11.41 -2.65
CA VAL A 117 -18.75 9.98 -2.93
C VAL A 117 -18.24 9.63 -4.32
N VAL A 118 -17.32 8.66 -4.38
CA VAL A 118 -16.82 8.01 -5.59
C VAL A 118 -16.89 6.50 -5.38
N ASN A 119 -17.40 5.77 -6.36
CA ASN A 119 -17.48 4.30 -6.35
C ASN A 119 -18.13 3.70 -5.08
N GLY A 120 -19.11 4.41 -4.51
CA GLY A 120 -19.81 4.01 -3.29
C GLY A 120 -19.08 4.36 -1.99
N ALA A 121 -17.79 4.73 -2.04
CA ALA A 121 -17.03 5.17 -0.88
C ALA A 121 -17.34 6.63 -0.54
N THR A 122 -17.69 6.90 0.71
CA THR A 122 -17.77 8.27 1.24
C THR A 122 -16.38 8.70 1.72
N LEU A 123 -15.83 9.72 1.08
CA LEU A 123 -14.48 10.20 1.30
C LEU A 123 -14.51 11.58 1.95
N LYS A 124 -13.54 11.87 2.82
CA LYS A 124 -13.39 13.18 3.49
C LYS A 124 -12.21 13.93 2.88
N PHE A 125 -12.50 14.96 2.10
CA PHE A 125 -11.51 15.84 1.48
C PHE A 125 -12.17 17.17 1.09
N ARG A 126 -11.43 18.27 1.17
CA ARG A 126 -11.91 19.57 0.68
C ARG A 126 -11.74 19.63 -0.84
N LEU A 127 -12.75 19.16 -1.57
CA LEU A 127 -12.75 19.21 -3.05
C LEU A 127 -12.56 20.63 -3.59
N ASN A 128 -11.82 20.72 -4.70
CA ASN A 128 -11.74 21.93 -5.53
C ASN A 128 -13.15 22.39 -5.95
N GLN A 129 -13.40 23.69 -5.98
CA GLN A 129 -14.71 24.26 -6.34
C GLN A 129 -15.15 23.94 -7.76
N HIS A 130 -14.22 23.59 -8.65
CA HIS A 130 -14.49 23.25 -10.05
C HIS A 130 -14.78 21.75 -10.28
N ILE A 131 -14.81 20.95 -9.21
CA ILE A 131 -15.23 19.54 -9.25
C ILE A 131 -16.67 19.46 -8.76
N ASP A 132 -17.57 19.05 -9.64
CA ASP A 132 -19.00 18.94 -9.39
C ASP A 132 -19.49 17.48 -9.46
N VAL A 133 -20.72 17.25 -9.01
CA VAL A 133 -21.37 15.95 -9.16
C VAL A 133 -21.48 15.63 -10.65
N GLY A 134 -21.01 14.44 -11.03
CA GLY A 134 -20.95 13.99 -12.41
C GLY A 134 -19.56 14.05 -13.03
N ASP A 135 -18.60 14.75 -12.42
CA ASP A 135 -17.23 14.78 -12.89
C ASP A 135 -16.52 13.45 -12.64
N TRP A 136 -15.64 13.08 -13.58
CA TRP A 136 -14.71 11.97 -13.43
C TRP A 136 -13.46 12.45 -12.71
N VAL A 137 -13.06 11.69 -11.70
CA VAL A 137 -11.91 12.00 -10.87
C VAL A 137 -11.03 10.78 -10.67
N MET A 138 -9.74 11.03 -10.52
CA MET A 138 -8.82 10.12 -9.84
C MET A 138 -8.64 10.60 -8.41
N VAL A 139 -8.65 9.66 -7.47
CA VAL A 139 -8.42 9.90 -6.05
C VAL A 139 -7.17 9.14 -5.64
N SER A 140 -6.16 9.86 -5.14
CA SER A 140 -5.01 9.24 -4.48
C SER A 140 -5.21 9.30 -2.97
N SER A 141 -4.99 8.17 -2.31
CA SER A 141 -5.15 8.05 -0.87
C SER A 141 -4.18 7.06 -0.27
N LEU A 142 -3.96 7.18 1.03
CA LEU A 142 -3.30 6.17 1.83
C LEU A 142 -4.30 5.54 2.81
N PRO A 143 -4.07 4.30 3.27
CA PRO A 143 -4.97 3.65 4.22
C PRO A 143 -5.10 4.42 5.53
N GLN A 144 -6.30 4.44 6.10
CA GLN A 144 -6.56 5.07 7.39
C GLN A 144 -7.51 4.20 8.21
N ALA A 145 -7.15 3.93 9.47
CA ALA A 145 -8.07 3.27 10.39
C ALA A 145 -9.30 4.15 10.65
N THR A 146 -10.47 3.54 10.60
CA THR A 146 -11.77 4.17 10.88
C THR A 146 -12.63 3.22 11.73
N ASP A 147 -13.70 3.75 12.32
CA ASP A 147 -14.69 2.93 13.04
C ASP A 147 -15.30 1.81 12.18
N ALA A 148 -15.34 1.99 10.85
CA ALA A 148 -15.89 1.01 9.91
C ALA A 148 -14.84 -0.01 9.40
N GLY A 149 -13.56 0.16 9.75
CA GLY A 149 -12.44 -0.63 9.24
C GLY A 149 -11.39 0.23 8.56
N LEU A 150 -10.67 -0.35 7.60
CA LEU A 150 -9.62 0.37 6.90
C LEU A 150 -10.22 1.21 5.76
N GLY A 151 -10.31 2.51 5.99
CA GLY A 151 -10.76 3.50 5.03
C GLY A 151 -9.60 4.23 4.34
N TYR A 152 -9.88 5.43 3.86
CA TYR A 152 -8.99 6.20 2.99
C TYR A 152 -8.74 7.60 3.56
N LYS A 153 -7.48 7.95 3.80
CA LYS A 153 -7.07 9.34 3.93
C LYS A 153 -6.75 9.85 2.52
N VAL A 154 -7.64 10.68 1.99
CA VAL A 154 -7.46 11.27 0.67
C VAL A 154 -6.31 12.28 0.70
N LEU A 155 -5.39 12.13 -0.25
CA LEU A 155 -4.25 13.02 -0.46
C LEU A 155 -4.56 14.02 -1.58
N SER A 156 -5.10 13.54 -2.70
CA SER A 156 -5.50 14.39 -3.82
C SER A 156 -6.77 13.89 -4.50
N VAL A 157 -7.47 14.83 -5.14
CA VAL A 157 -8.59 14.55 -6.03
C VAL A 157 -8.43 15.40 -7.27
N VAL A 158 -8.25 14.75 -8.42
CA VAL A 158 -8.00 15.42 -9.68
C VAL A 158 -9.07 15.05 -10.67
N LYS A 159 -9.69 16.08 -11.25
CA LYS A 159 -10.66 15.93 -12.33
C LYS A 159 -9.93 15.68 -13.64
N PHE A 160 -10.42 14.71 -14.39
CA PHE A 160 -9.93 14.41 -15.73
C PHE A 160 -11.06 14.46 -16.75
N GLU A 161 -10.81 15.14 -17.86
CA GLU A 161 -11.68 15.16 -19.03
C GLU A 161 -10.95 14.42 -20.16
N HIS A 162 -10.78 13.11 -20.00
CA HIS A 162 -10.12 12.25 -20.98
C HIS A 162 -11.03 11.08 -21.37
N GLU A 163 -11.26 10.88 -22.67
CA GLU A 163 -12.18 9.83 -23.17
C GLU A 163 -11.76 8.42 -22.73
N GLY A 164 -10.46 8.17 -22.57
CA GLY A 164 -9.92 6.88 -22.09
C GLY A 164 -10.20 6.58 -20.60
N ILE A 165 -10.53 7.59 -19.79
CA ILE A 165 -10.92 7.39 -18.37
C ILE A 165 -12.43 7.25 -18.23
N VAL A 166 -13.21 7.92 -19.08
CA VAL A 166 -14.66 7.90 -18.98
C VAL A 166 -15.19 6.47 -19.13
N GLY A 167 -15.83 5.97 -18.07
CA GLY A 167 -16.37 4.61 -18.01
C GLY A 167 -15.43 3.59 -17.37
N GLN A 168 -14.20 3.96 -17.04
CA GLN A 168 -13.26 3.14 -16.27
C GLN A 168 -13.52 3.35 -14.78
N TYR A 169 -14.20 2.41 -14.14
CA TYR A 169 -14.30 2.40 -12.69
C TYR A 169 -13.21 1.51 -12.11
N GLU A 170 -12.47 2.06 -11.16
CA GLU A 170 -11.43 1.37 -10.41
C GLU A 170 -11.51 1.75 -8.94
N VAL A 171 -11.29 0.78 -8.07
CA VAL A 171 -11.16 1.01 -6.64
C VAL A 171 -10.18 0.02 -6.05
N GLU A 172 -9.22 0.53 -5.30
CA GLU A 172 -8.33 -0.25 -4.46
C GLU A 172 -8.78 -0.24 -3.01
N GLY A 173 -8.46 -1.29 -2.28
CA GLY A 173 -8.64 -1.31 -0.84
C GLY A 173 -8.41 -2.68 -0.22
N ARG A 174 -8.59 -2.72 1.10
CA ARG A 174 -8.51 -3.99 1.84
C ARG A 174 -9.80 -4.79 1.67
N LEU A 175 -9.67 -6.05 1.24
CA LEU A 175 -10.76 -7.00 1.11
C LEU A 175 -11.22 -7.46 2.50
N SER A 176 -12.53 -7.38 2.75
CA SER A 176 -13.17 -7.90 3.95
C SER A 176 -14.52 -8.54 3.65
N ALA A 177 -15.07 -9.28 4.61
CA ALA A 177 -16.38 -9.93 4.50
C ALA A 177 -16.56 -10.77 3.21
N LEU A 178 -15.50 -11.48 2.79
CA LEU A 178 -15.55 -12.37 1.65
C LEU A 178 -16.59 -13.48 1.83
N ASP A 179 -17.59 -13.51 0.94
CA ASP A 179 -18.53 -14.61 0.80
C ASP A 179 -18.31 -15.29 -0.56
N SER A 180 -17.64 -16.45 -0.51
CA SER A 180 -17.35 -17.25 -1.71
C SER A 180 -18.57 -17.94 -2.32
N ASN A 181 -19.67 -18.09 -1.58
CA ASN A 181 -20.90 -18.71 -2.08
C ASN A 181 -21.71 -17.69 -2.88
N VAL A 182 -21.85 -16.48 -2.34
CA VAL A 182 -22.56 -15.37 -2.98
C VAL A 182 -21.66 -14.67 -4.02
N LYS A 183 -20.34 -14.88 -3.95
CA LYS A 183 -19.31 -14.22 -4.76
C LYS A 183 -19.34 -12.70 -4.57
N SER A 184 -19.27 -12.28 -3.31
CA SER A 184 -19.19 -10.88 -2.92
C SER A 184 -18.15 -10.63 -1.83
N PHE A 185 -17.66 -9.40 -1.74
CA PHE A 185 -16.88 -8.92 -0.59
C PHE A 185 -17.10 -7.42 -0.38
N VAL A 186 -16.58 -6.89 0.72
CA VAL A 186 -16.50 -5.45 0.99
C VAL A 186 -15.07 -4.99 0.80
N LEU A 187 -14.88 -3.93 0.03
CA LEU A 187 -13.60 -3.31 -0.25
C LEU A 187 -13.44 -2.00 0.52
N GLY A 188 -12.26 -1.83 1.15
CA GLY A 188 -11.98 -0.71 2.02
C GLY A 188 -12.96 -0.67 3.19
N ALA A 189 -13.53 0.52 3.45
CA ALA A 189 -14.46 0.70 4.56
C ALA A 189 -15.92 0.33 4.26
N ALA A 190 -16.35 0.29 2.99
CA ALA A 190 -17.79 0.21 2.70
C ALA A 190 -18.20 -0.25 1.29
N THR A 191 -17.29 -0.41 0.33
CA THR A 191 -17.70 -0.65 -1.06
C THR A 191 -18.08 -2.11 -1.26
N ASN A 192 -19.36 -2.40 -1.48
CA ASN A 192 -19.80 -3.76 -1.80
C ASN A 192 -19.41 -4.13 -3.22
N VAL A 193 -18.69 -5.24 -3.38
CA VAL A 193 -18.22 -5.76 -4.66
C VAL A 193 -18.93 -7.07 -4.96
N ASP A 194 -19.54 -7.17 -6.14
CA ASP A 194 -19.98 -8.43 -6.76
C ASP A 194 -18.90 -8.85 -7.76
N TYR A 195 -18.25 -9.98 -7.50
CA TYR A 195 -17.21 -10.54 -8.37
C TYR A 195 -17.67 -11.80 -9.12
N SER A 196 -18.98 -12.05 -9.19
CA SER A 196 -19.53 -13.28 -9.75
C SER A 196 -19.16 -13.52 -11.22
N GLY A 197 -18.96 -12.43 -11.98
CA GLY A 197 -18.52 -12.43 -13.38
C GLY A 197 -17.10 -11.91 -13.62
N ALA A 198 -16.32 -11.66 -12.56
CA ALA A 198 -14.98 -11.11 -12.68
C ALA A 198 -13.94 -12.15 -13.11
N VAL A 199 -12.91 -11.70 -13.83
CA VAL A 199 -11.64 -12.42 -13.96
C VAL A 199 -10.80 -12.12 -12.72
N ILE A 200 -10.25 -13.15 -12.08
CA ILE A 200 -9.31 -12.97 -10.98
C ILE A 200 -7.90 -13.18 -11.54
N GLU A 201 -7.08 -12.12 -11.49
CA GLU A 201 -5.70 -12.12 -11.98
C GLU A 201 -4.89 -13.26 -11.34
N ASP A 202 -4.05 -13.89 -12.16
CA ASP A 202 -3.16 -15.01 -11.79
C ASP A 202 -3.87 -16.23 -11.18
N ASN A 203 -5.20 -16.27 -11.26
CA ASN A 203 -6.04 -17.24 -10.55
C ASN A 203 -5.78 -17.25 -9.03
N THR A 204 -5.40 -16.09 -8.48
CA THR A 204 -5.13 -15.95 -7.05
C THR A 204 -6.38 -16.26 -6.23
N LYS A 205 -6.19 -16.94 -5.10
CA LYS A 205 -7.29 -17.19 -4.17
C LYS A 205 -7.55 -15.93 -3.34
N LEU A 206 -8.74 -15.34 -3.51
CA LEU A 206 -9.19 -14.23 -2.67
C LEU A 206 -9.38 -14.67 -1.22
N GLN A 207 -8.93 -13.84 -0.30
CA GLN A 207 -8.99 -14.02 1.13
C GLN A 207 -9.19 -12.66 1.80
N ASN A 208 -9.87 -12.64 2.96
CA ASN A 208 -9.93 -11.43 3.77
C ASN A 208 -8.51 -10.95 4.08
N GLY A 209 -8.36 -9.64 4.23
CA GLY A 209 -7.11 -9.00 4.60
C GLY A 209 -6.27 -8.52 3.43
N GLN A 210 -6.38 -9.15 2.24
CA GLN A 210 -5.62 -8.77 1.03
C GLN A 210 -5.93 -7.33 0.59
N TRP A 211 -4.90 -6.60 0.15
CA TRP A 211 -5.10 -5.38 -0.64
C TRP A 211 -5.41 -5.78 -2.08
N VAL A 212 -6.52 -5.27 -2.62
CA VAL A 212 -6.98 -5.64 -3.97
C VAL A 212 -7.36 -4.41 -4.76
N GLU A 213 -7.04 -4.43 -6.05
CA GLU A 213 -7.57 -3.52 -7.06
C GLU A 213 -8.78 -4.20 -7.73
N VAL A 214 -9.86 -3.43 -7.92
CA VAL A 214 -11.06 -3.91 -8.59
C VAL A 214 -11.43 -2.96 -9.72
N LYS A 215 -11.43 -3.48 -10.95
CA LYS A 215 -11.90 -2.78 -12.15
C LYS A 215 -13.28 -3.27 -12.55
N GLY A 216 -14.15 -2.38 -13.00
CA GLY A 216 -15.51 -2.76 -13.36
C GLY A 216 -16.46 -1.60 -13.58
N GLN A 217 -17.68 -1.71 -13.03
CA GLN A 217 -18.71 -0.68 -13.15
C GLN A 217 -19.59 -0.59 -11.89
N MET A 218 -20.03 0.62 -11.56
CA MET A 218 -21.04 0.83 -10.52
C MET A 218 -22.45 0.54 -11.04
N SER A 219 -23.19 -0.33 -10.35
CA SER A 219 -24.62 -0.57 -10.54
C SER A 219 -25.36 -0.30 -9.23
N GLY A 220 -25.97 0.88 -9.13
CA GLY A 220 -26.56 1.37 -7.88
C GLY A 220 -25.49 1.52 -6.80
N ASN A 221 -25.58 0.73 -5.73
CA ASN A 221 -24.63 0.73 -4.61
C ASN A 221 -23.65 -0.46 -4.63
N THR A 222 -23.66 -1.26 -5.71
CA THR A 222 -22.77 -2.41 -5.88
C THR A 222 -21.77 -2.12 -6.97
N PHE A 223 -20.50 -2.40 -6.69
CA PHE A 223 -19.44 -2.41 -7.68
C PHE A 223 -19.43 -3.79 -8.34
N ASN A 224 -19.85 -3.84 -9.61
CA ASN A 224 -19.81 -5.07 -10.40
C ASN A 224 -18.40 -5.20 -10.99
N ALA A 225 -17.61 -6.11 -10.45
CA ALA A 225 -16.23 -6.32 -10.87
C ALA A 225 -16.18 -7.05 -12.22
N ALA A 226 -15.33 -6.55 -13.11
CA ALA A 226 -14.90 -7.22 -14.33
C ALA A 226 -13.54 -7.90 -14.12
N GLU A 227 -12.68 -7.31 -13.30
CA GLU A 227 -11.35 -7.83 -12.95
C GLU A 227 -11.06 -7.53 -11.48
N VAL A 228 -10.41 -8.49 -10.81
CA VAL A 228 -9.92 -8.36 -9.44
C VAL A 228 -8.46 -8.80 -9.41
N GLU A 229 -7.60 -7.91 -8.96
CA GLU A 229 -6.16 -8.14 -8.83
C GLU A 229 -5.76 -8.04 -7.35
N VAL A 230 -4.90 -8.96 -6.89
CA VAL A 230 -4.30 -8.85 -5.55
C VAL A 230 -3.00 -8.09 -5.70
N GLU A 231 -2.95 -6.95 -5.04
CA GLU A 231 -1.84 -6.01 -5.14
C GLU A 231 -0.84 -6.27 -4.02
N THR A 232 0.42 -6.51 -4.38
CA THR A 232 1.53 -6.68 -3.41
C THR A 232 2.73 -5.81 -3.83
N TYR A 233 3.82 -5.86 -3.07
CA TYR A 233 5.10 -5.25 -3.44
C TYR A 233 6.11 -6.28 -3.98
N ASP A 234 5.64 -7.51 -4.28
CA ASP A 234 6.53 -8.64 -4.57
C ASP A 234 7.08 -8.63 -6.01
N ASP A 235 6.55 -7.77 -6.89
CA ASP A 235 7.02 -7.63 -8.28
C ASP A 235 8.26 -6.73 -8.43
N PHE A 236 8.83 -6.28 -7.32
CA PHE A 236 9.94 -5.33 -7.33
C PHE A 236 11.29 -5.98 -6.99
N ASP A 237 11.91 -6.63 -7.99
CA ASP A 237 13.20 -7.33 -7.88
C ASP A 237 14.45 -6.43 -7.66
N ASN A 238 14.32 -5.09 -7.60
CA ASN A 238 15.44 -4.11 -7.54
C ASN A 238 15.42 -3.24 -6.27
N ASP A 239 16.35 -2.27 -6.12
CA ASP A 239 16.23 -1.22 -5.09
C ASP A 239 15.05 -0.31 -5.44
N ASN A 240 13.97 -0.43 -4.67
CA ASN A 240 12.76 0.38 -4.83
C ASN A 240 12.47 1.11 -3.54
N GLU A 241 11.98 2.32 -3.72
CA GLU A 241 11.55 3.18 -2.65
C GLU A 241 10.03 3.30 -2.69
N ILE A 242 9.39 3.05 -1.55
CA ILE A 242 7.94 3.03 -1.43
C ILE A 242 7.56 3.98 -0.31
N GLU A 243 6.79 5.01 -0.66
CA GLU A 243 6.16 5.89 0.30
C GLU A 243 4.86 5.27 0.84
N GLY A 244 4.62 5.42 2.14
CA GLY A 244 3.39 4.93 2.72
C GLY A 244 3.21 5.23 4.20
N VAL A 245 2.16 4.63 4.76
CA VAL A 245 1.86 4.65 6.20
C VAL A 245 2.08 3.27 6.80
N VAL A 246 2.74 3.23 7.96
CA VAL A 246 2.90 2.00 8.73
C VAL A 246 1.52 1.58 9.26
N THR A 247 1.10 0.37 8.93
CA THR A 247 -0.23 -0.18 9.25
C THR A 247 -0.19 -1.29 10.29
N TRP A 248 1.00 -1.82 10.58
CA TRP A 248 1.31 -2.70 11.71
C TRP A 248 2.83 -2.70 11.93
N VAL A 249 3.29 -2.91 13.15
CA VAL A 249 4.71 -3.17 13.46
C VAL A 249 4.81 -4.30 14.47
N SER A 250 5.76 -5.23 14.28
CA SER A 250 6.05 -6.23 15.30
C SER A 250 6.55 -5.54 16.57
N ARG A 251 6.30 -6.12 17.74
CA ARG A 251 6.69 -5.52 19.02
C ARG A 251 8.19 -5.22 19.13
N ASP A 252 9.03 -6.12 18.63
CA ASP A 252 10.48 -5.96 18.59
C ASP A 252 10.95 -5.05 17.43
N LYS A 253 9.99 -4.59 16.61
CA LYS A 253 10.14 -3.75 15.43
C LYS A 253 11.10 -4.37 14.40
N SER A 254 11.20 -5.69 14.37
CA SER A 254 11.95 -6.44 13.35
C SER A 254 11.17 -6.61 12.05
N GLN A 255 9.85 -6.37 12.06
CA GLN A 255 9.00 -6.38 10.89
C GLN A 255 7.96 -5.27 10.97
N PHE A 256 7.50 -4.76 9.82
CA PHE A 256 6.34 -3.87 9.75
C PHE A 256 5.55 -4.09 8.46
N GLU A 257 4.28 -3.68 8.47
CA GLU A 257 3.38 -3.67 7.32
C GLU A 257 3.20 -2.23 6.83
N LEU A 258 3.45 -1.97 5.53
CA LEU A 258 3.24 -0.67 4.90
C LEU A 258 1.99 -0.69 4.02
N ASN A 259 1.16 0.35 4.14
CA ASN A 259 -0.07 0.55 3.37
C ASN A 259 -1.07 -0.63 3.42
N ALA A 260 -1.01 -1.48 4.46
CA ALA A 260 -1.77 -2.73 4.55
C ALA A 260 -1.63 -3.65 3.32
N ARG A 261 -0.50 -3.51 2.60
CA ARG A 261 -0.26 -4.11 1.28
C ARG A 261 0.94 -5.05 1.28
N GLY A 262 2.02 -4.68 1.96
CA GLY A 262 3.22 -5.51 2.03
C GLY A 262 3.98 -5.35 3.34
N ARG A 263 4.85 -6.32 3.62
CA ARG A 263 5.65 -6.39 4.85
C ARG A 263 7.13 -6.25 4.55
N PHE A 264 7.85 -5.66 5.49
CA PHE A 264 9.27 -5.41 5.38
C PHE A 264 9.99 -5.82 6.66
N MET A 265 11.14 -6.48 6.49
CA MET A 265 12.05 -6.85 7.57
C MET A 265 13.02 -5.72 7.88
N VAL A 266 13.15 -5.39 9.17
CA VAL A 266 14.13 -4.48 9.74
C VAL A 266 15.27 -5.31 10.33
N THR A 267 16.48 -5.07 9.85
CA THR A 267 17.67 -5.82 10.26
C THR A 267 18.74 -4.88 10.80
N GLY A 268 19.88 -5.43 11.24
CA GLY A 268 21.01 -4.62 11.69
C GLY A 268 21.66 -3.76 10.59
N VAL A 269 21.30 -3.96 9.32
CA VAL A 269 21.78 -3.14 8.20
C VAL A 269 20.81 -2.03 7.77
N THR A 270 19.60 -1.98 8.35
CA THR A 270 18.61 -0.96 8.03
C THR A 270 19.07 0.40 8.57
N ARG A 271 19.23 1.38 7.68
CA ARG A 271 19.47 2.79 8.02
C ARG A 271 18.15 3.47 8.35
N PHE A 272 18.18 4.39 9.31
CA PHE A 272 17.05 5.26 9.62
C PHE A 272 17.48 6.70 9.39
N GLU A 273 16.68 7.44 8.64
CA GLU A 273 16.86 8.86 8.38
C GLU A 273 15.72 9.64 9.03
N ASP A 274 16.04 10.81 9.58
CA ASP A 274 15.10 11.66 10.33
C ASP A 274 14.30 10.92 11.40
N GLY A 275 14.90 9.90 12.01
CA GLY A 275 14.30 9.15 13.11
C GLY A 275 15.14 7.95 13.50
N THR A 276 14.52 7.03 14.24
CA THR A 276 15.16 5.81 14.70
C THR A 276 14.19 4.64 14.64
N LYS A 277 14.68 3.41 14.82
CA LYS A 277 13.84 2.22 15.01
C LYS A 277 12.73 2.43 16.05
N ALA A 278 12.96 3.22 17.11
CA ALA A 278 11.94 3.50 18.11
C ALA A 278 10.75 4.31 17.55
N ASN A 279 10.97 5.12 16.51
CA ASN A 279 9.95 5.95 15.86
C ASN A 279 9.05 5.15 14.90
N LEU A 280 9.44 3.93 14.50
CA LEU A 280 8.64 3.06 13.64
C LEU A 280 7.40 2.55 14.39
N ASN A 281 6.29 3.26 14.29
CA ASN A 281 5.02 2.96 14.94
C ASN A 281 3.88 3.02 13.92
N VAL A 282 2.76 2.36 14.21
CA VAL A 282 1.58 2.41 13.35
C VAL A 282 1.07 3.85 13.20
N GLY A 283 0.62 4.20 11.99
CA GLY A 283 0.13 5.53 11.64
C GLY A 283 1.22 6.52 11.23
N VAL A 284 2.49 6.16 11.35
CA VAL A 284 3.60 7.00 10.90
C VAL A 284 3.77 6.87 9.39
N ARG A 285 3.92 8.01 8.69
CA ARG A 285 4.26 8.05 7.26
C ARG A 285 5.77 7.92 7.10
N ILE A 286 6.20 7.03 6.22
CA ILE A 286 7.60 6.73 5.95
C ILE A 286 7.83 6.51 4.46
N GLU A 287 9.08 6.62 4.06
CA GLU A 287 9.60 6.10 2.81
C GLU A 287 10.51 4.91 3.14
N VAL A 288 10.27 3.76 2.50
CA VAL A 288 11.12 2.57 2.67
C VAL A 288 11.82 2.25 1.37
N THR A 289 13.15 2.29 1.39
CA THR A 289 13.96 1.65 0.35
C THR A 289 14.22 0.21 0.76
N ALA A 290 13.75 -0.74 -0.06
CA ALA A 290 13.83 -2.16 0.24
C ALA A 290 14.40 -2.97 -0.93
N LEU A 291 15.06 -4.08 -0.57
CA LEU A 291 15.46 -5.12 -1.52
C LEU A 291 15.01 -6.49 -0.99
N ASN A 292 14.22 -7.22 -1.78
CA ASN A 292 13.69 -8.54 -1.43
C ASN A 292 12.97 -8.56 -0.07
N GLY A 293 12.15 -7.54 0.20
CA GLY A 293 11.43 -7.40 1.46
C GLY A 293 12.28 -7.01 2.68
N ILE A 294 13.59 -6.78 2.51
CA ILE A 294 14.46 -6.28 3.59
C ILE A 294 14.63 -4.76 3.42
N ALA A 295 14.21 -4.00 4.44
CA ALA A 295 14.40 -2.55 4.48
C ALA A 295 15.89 -2.23 4.59
N ARG A 296 16.42 -1.47 3.62
CA ARG A 296 17.78 -0.93 3.62
C ARG A 296 17.80 0.45 4.26
N GLU A 297 16.74 1.20 4.06
CA GLU A 297 16.54 2.55 4.56
C GLU A 297 15.07 2.77 4.89
N ILE A 298 14.82 3.46 6.00
CA ILE A 298 13.53 3.99 6.39
C ILE A 298 13.72 5.47 6.72
N GLU A 299 13.14 6.34 5.91
CA GLU A 299 13.08 7.77 6.13
C GLU A 299 11.72 8.14 6.73
N PHE A 300 11.73 8.98 7.76
CA PHE A 300 10.52 9.46 8.41
C PHE A 300 10.14 10.82 7.87
N GLU A 301 8.91 10.95 7.39
CA GLU A 301 8.30 12.26 7.16
C GLU A 301 8.16 12.95 8.53
N ASN A 302 8.68 14.17 8.66
CA ASN A 302 8.96 14.93 9.89
C ASN A 302 7.83 15.04 10.96
N ASP A 303 6.64 14.52 10.67
CA ASP A 303 5.44 14.51 11.50
C ASP A 303 5.25 13.12 12.14
N PHE A 304 6.01 12.83 13.21
CA PHE A 304 5.83 11.61 14.02
C PHE A 304 4.51 11.57 14.80
N ASP A 305 3.76 12.68 14.79
CA ASP A 305 2.45 12.84 15.45
C ASP A 305 1.30 12.26 14.63
N GLY A 306 1.59 11.64 13.49
CA GLY A 306 0.67 10.72 12.82
C GLY A 306 -0.60 11.44 12.37
N ASP A 307 -0.52 12.19 11.27
CA ASP A 307 -1.70 12.76 10.62
C ASP A 307 -2.70 11.67 10.12
N PHE A 308 -2.35 10.39 10.35
CA PHE A 308 -3.10 9.16 10.13
C PHE A 308 -3.49 8.41 11.44
N GLY A 309 -3.15 8.90 12.65
CA GLY A 309 -2.61 8.07 13.74
C GLY A 309 -3.38 7.84 15.05
N ASP A 310 -4.51 8.49 15.39
CA ASP A 310 -5.18 8.20 16.68
C ASP A 310 -6.07 6.95 16.66
N SER A 311 -6.48 6.48 15.47
CA SER A 311 -7.44 5.38 15.30
C SER A 311 -6.78 4.01 15.11
N TRP A 312 -5.46 3.98 14.95
CA TRP A 312 -4.71 2.74 14.86
C TRP A 312 -4.43 2.21 16.26
N HIS A 313 -4.83 0.97 16.52
CA HIS A 313 -4.59 0.33 17.80
C HIS A 313 -4.02 -1.06 17.58
N GLU A 314 -2.86 -1.29 18.18
CA GLU A 314 -2.25 -2.61 18.26
C GLU A 314 -2.78 -3.36 19.48
N PHE A 315 -2.68 -4.68 19.45
CA PHE A 315 -2.94 -5.51 20.63
C PHE A 315 -1.90 -6.63 20.73
N GLU A 316 -1.66 -7.03 21.98
CA GLU A 316 -0.89 -8.23 22.33
C GLU A 316 -1.71 -9.01 23.35
N TYR A 317 -1.96 -10.29 23.07
CA TYR A 317 -2.61 -11.18 24.02
C TYR A 317 -1.85 -12.49 24.17
N LYS A 318 -1.77 -12.97 25.41
CA LYS A 318 -1.22 -14.28 25.75
C LYS A 318 -2.27 -15.18 26.37
N GLY A 319 -2.17 -16.48 26.10
CA GLY A 319 -3.03 -17.48 26.72
C GLY A 319 -3.25 -18.72 25.88
N ILE A 320 -4.11 -19.60 26.37
CA ILE A 320 -4.45 -20.85 25.67
C ILE A 320 -5.44 -20.54 24.54
N ALA A 321 -5.09 -20.91 23.32
CA ALA A 321 -5.92 -20.75 22.14
C ALA A 321 -6.98 -21.87 22.03
N SER A 322 -8.18 -21.53 21.56
CA SER A 322 -9.13 -22.50 21.03
C SER A 322 -8.74 -22.92 19.61
N ASN A 323 -9.43 -23.93 19.06
CA ASN A 323 -9.35 -24.19 17.63
C ASN A 323 -9.87 -22.99 16.84
N VAL A 324 -9.35 -22.80 15.61
CA VAL A 324 -9.87 -21.85 14.64
C VAL A 324 -11.16 -22.41 14.03
N ASP A 325 -12.20 -21.58 13.95
CA ASP A 325 -13.46 -21.94 13.32
C ASP A 325 -13.43 -21.76 11.78
N SER A 326 -14.55 -22.06 11.11
CA SER A 326 -14.67 -21.93 9.66
C SER A 326 -14.58 -20.50 9.13
N GLU A 327 -14.75 -19.49 10.00
CA GLU A 327 -14.66 -18.07 9.66
C GLU A 327 -13.27 -17.51 9.91
N GLY A 328 -12.31 -18.33 10.37
CA GLY A 328 -10.97 -17.87 10.72
C GLY A 328 -10.92 -17.17 12.07
N MET A 329 -11.82 -17.51 13.00
CA MET A 329 -11.84 -16.93 14.34
C MET A 329 -11.46 -17.97 15.39
N PHE A 330 -10.66 -17.56 16.37
CA PHE A 330 -10.41 -18.34 17.58
C PHE A 330 -10.48 -17.44 18.82
N THR A 331 -10.46 -18.06 19.99
CA THR A 331 -10.46 -17.36 21.27
C THR A 331 -9.21 -17.65 22.07
N ILE A 332 -8.73 -16.66 22.83
CA ILE A 332 -7.57 -16.79 23.69
C ILE A 332 -7.90 -16.49 25.15
N GLY A 333 -7.40 -17.36 26.05
CA GLY A 333 -7.46 -17.20 27.49
C GLY A 333 -8.86 -17.35 28.10
N LEU A 334 -8.94 -17.20 29.43
CA LEU A 334 -10.20 -17.39 30.19
C LEU A 334 -11.27 -16.35 29.84
N ASN A 335 -10.86 -15.17 29.39
CA ASN A 335 -11.77 -14.09 28.98
C ASN A 335 -12.35 -14.30 27.57
N GLN A 336 -11.97 -15.39 26.88
CA GLN A 336 -12.44 -15.72 25.53
C GLN A 336 -12.32 -14.54 24.55
N ARG A 337 -11.17 -13.84 24.57
CA ARG A 337 -10.93 -12.73 23.64
C ARG A 337 -10.94 -13.29 22.23
N LYS A 338 -11.77 -12.70 21.35
CA LYS A 338 -11.89 -13.12 19.95
C LYS A 338 -10.73 -12.57 19.13
N ILE A 339 -10.13 -13.44 18.33
CA ILE A 339 -9.02 -13.16 17.42
C ILE A 339 -9.41 -13.65 16.03
N TYR A 340 -9.20 -12.82 15.03
CA TYR A 340 -9.47 -13.14 13.63
C TYR A 340 -8.14 -13.29 12.89
N ILE A 341 -8.03 -14.32 12.08
CA ILE A 341 -6.90 -14.52 11.16
C ILE A 341 -7.31 -14.14 9.74
N ASP A 342 -6.34 -13.72 8.95
CA ASP A 342 -6.55 -13.36 7.56
C ASP A 342 -5.34 -13.68 6.68
N ALA A 343 -5.31 -13.21 5.44
CA ALA A 343 -4.23 -13.51 4.50
C ALA A 343 -2.84 -13.05 4.97
N TYR A 344 -2.79 -12.11 5.91
CA TYR A 344 -1.57 -11.58 6.52
C TYR A 344 -1.44 -12.03 7.97
N THR A 345 -1.96 -13.20 8.37
CA THR A 345 -1.60 -13.78 9.67
C THR A 345 -0.45 -14.76 9.50
N GLU A 346 0.69 -14.45 10.12
CA GLU A 346 1.86 -15.32 10.22
C GLU A 346 1.73 -16.23 11.44
N PHE A 347 2.12 -17.49 11.28
CA PHE A 347 2.16 -18.47 12.36
C PHE A 347 3.59 -19.00 12.47
N ASP A 348 4.15 -18.93 13.67
CA ASP A 348 5.50 -19.36 13.96
C ASP A 348 5.53 -20.63 14.82
N ASP A 349 6.72 -21.15 15.12
CA ASP A 349 6.95 -22.33 15.96
C ASP A 349 6.19 -23.60 15.55
N GLY A 350 5.97 -23.73 14.24
CA GLY A 350 5.21 -24.83 13.65
C GLY A 350 3.71 -24.80 13.96
N LEU A 351 3.19 -23.66 14.45
CA LEU A 351 1.77 -23.39 14.53
C LEU A 351 1.18 -23.21 13.13
N ASN A 352 -0.12 -23.41 13.04
CA ASN A 352 -0.97 -23.06 11.92
C ASN A 352 -2.43 -23.10 12.38
N LYS A 353 -3.33 -22.67 11.49
CA LYS A 353 -4.77 -22.66 11.73
C LYS A 353 -5.34 -24.00 12.22
N ASP A 354 -4.74 -25.13 11.84
CA ASP A 354 -5.29 -26.47 12.10
C ASP A 354 -4.77 -27.06 13.42
N ASN A 355 -3.66 -26.55 13.97
CA ASN A 355 -3.00 -27.13 15.15
C ASN A 355 -2.86 -26.17 16.34
N ILE A 356 -3.26 -24.91 16.23
CA ILE A 356 -3.10 -23.92 17.31
C ILE A 356 -3.87 -24.27 18.61
N GLY A 357 -4.96 -25.03 18.50
CA GLY A 357 -5.83 -25.31 19.62
C GLY A 357 -5.15 -26.02 20.79
N GLY A 358 -5.32 -25.47 22.00
CA GLY A 358 -4.76 -26.00 23.24
C GLY A 358 -3.32 -25.56 23.52
N PHE A 359 -2.63 -24.95 22.55
CA PHE A 359 -1.34 -24.32 22.82
C PHE A 359 -1.50 -23.00 23.56
N ARG A 360 -0.51 -22.69 24.39
CA ARG A 360 -0.30 -21.37 24.96
C ARG A 360 0.47 -20.54 23.94
N VAL A 361 -0.12 -19.43 23.52
CA VAL A 361 0.38 -18.61 22.41
C VAL A 361 0.46 -17.14 22.82
N GLU A 362 1.35 -16.42 22.16
CA GLU A 362 1.38 -14.95 22.08
C GLU A 362 0.81 -14.56 20.71
N VAL A 363 -0.06 -13.56 20.70
CA VAL A 363 -0.69 -13.05 19.49
C VAL A 363 -0.51 -11.54 19.43
N GLU A 364 0.13 -11.08 18.37
CA GLU A 364 0.27 -9.67 18.03
C GLU A 364 -0.62 -9.31 16.83
N GLY A 365 -1.12 -8.09 16.80
CA GLY A 365 -1.89 -7.62 15.66
C GLY A 365 -2.50 -6.25 15.83
N VAL A 366 -3.49 -5.98 14.98
CA VAL A 366 -4.14 -4.68 14.86
C VAL A 366 -5.65 -4.78 15.07
N ILE A 367 -6.23 -3.74 15.63
CA ILE A 367 -7.68 -3.62 15.80
C ILE A 367 -8.25 -2.89 14.58
N ILE A 368 -9.04 -3.60 13.78
CA ILE A 368 -9.68 -3.06 12.57
C ILE A 368 -11.19 -3.28 12.69
N ASN A 369 -11.99 -2.21 12.61
CA ASN A 369 -13.45 -2.29 12.79
C ASN A 369 -13.84 -2.97 14.13
N GLY A 370 -13.11 -2.65 15.21
CA GLY A 370 -13.28 -3.27 16.53
C GLY A 370 -12.93 -4.77 16.63
N LYS A 371 -12.37 -5.37 15.56
CA LYS A 371 -11.91 -6.77 15.56
C LYS A 371 -10.40 -6.83 15.79
N ASN A 372 -9.96 -7.71 16.69
CA ASN A 372 -8.55 -8.04 16.88
C ASN A 372 -8.10 -8.94 15.72
N VAL A 373 -7.40 -8.38 14.74
CA VAL A 373 -6.90 -9.09 13.57
C VAL A 373 -5.43 -9.44 13.80
N ALA A 374 -5.11 -10.73 13.85
CA ALA A 374 -3.76 -11.21 14.11
C ALA A 374 -2.83 -10.92 12.92
N ARG A 375 -1.59 -10.59 13.24
CA ARG A 375 -0.48 -10.43 12.29
C ARG A 375 0.60 -11.46 12.52
N GLU A 376 0.84 -11.81 13.78
CA GLU A 376 1.84 -12.79 14.19
C GLU A 376 1.27 -13.63 15.34
N ILE A 377 1.52 -14.94 15.29
CA ILE A 377 1.09 -15.91 16.29
C ILE A 377 2.24 -16.88 16.53
N GLU A 378 2.83 -16.81 17.72
CA GLU A 378 3.94 -17.67 18.14
C GLU A 378 3.59 -18.47 19.41
N ARG A 379 4.38 -19.50 19.71
CA ARG A 379 4.22 -20.17 21.00
C ARG A 379 4.81 -19.30 22.08
N GLU A 380 4.11 -19.24 23.22
CA GLU A 380 4.73 -18.67 24.41
C GLU A 380 5.77 -19.68 24.93
N ASP A 381 7.04 -19.42 24.69
CA ASP A 381 8.13 -20.14 25.33
C ASP A 381 8.17 -19.76 26.83
N ASP A 382 8.09 -20.76 27.71
CA ASP A 382 8.04 -20.62 29.17
C ASP A 382 9.26 -19.91 29.80
#